data_AF-A0A928CVF8-F1
#
_entry.id   AF-A0A928CVF8-F1
#
_cell.length_a   1.000
_cell.length_b   1.000
_cell.length_c   1.000
_cell.angle_alpha   90.00
_cell.angle_beta   90.00
_cell.angle_gamma   90.00
#
_symmetry.space_group_name_H-M   'P 1'
#
loop_
_entity.id
_entity.type
_entity.pdbx_description
1 polymer ?
#
loop_
_entity_poly.entity_id
_entity_poly.type
_entity_poly.pdbx_seq_one_letter_code
_entity_poly.pdbx_strand_id
1 'polypeptide(L)'
;MKEGFWGNYETGIWFQIDEHERWLRRGNNAERLGVPENVIAEFPNFADRETLLPFVWRHAPVMRWRCHGESVTFEFYAEEWEKPLEIIRRWCTVFAGDFLFLHMVNFSGMEVRETLWKEWE
;
A
#
# COMPACT_ATOMS: atom_id res chain seq x y z
N MET A 1 17.69 1.19 -4.57
CA MET A 1 16.88 2.35 -4.14
C MET A 1 15.80 1.85 -3.20
N LYS A 2 15.56 2.52 -2.06
CA LYS A 2 14.42 2.20 -1.18
C LYS A 2 13.23 3.02 -1.66
N GLU A 3 12.60 2.56 -2.73
CA GLU A 3 11.42 3.23 -3.27
C GLU A 3 10.19 2.75 -2.51
N GLY A 4 9.40 3.71 -2.01
CA GLY A 4 8.12 3.46 -1.39
C GLY A 4 6.99 3.92 -2.28
N PHE A 5 5.83 3.34 -2.10
CA PHE A 5 4.63 3.76 -2.80
C PHE A 5 3.42 3.74 -1.87
N TRP A 6 2.48 4.61 -2.19
CA TRP A 6 1.10 4.52 -1.76
C TRP A 6 0.20 4.30 -2.96
N GLY A 7 -0.77 3.39 -2.85
CA GLY A 7 -1.80 3.17 -3.84
C GLY A 7 -3.18 3.11 -3.20
N ASN A 8 -4.20 3.37 -3.99
CA ASN A 8 -5.60 3.17 -3.62
C ASN A 8 -6.18 2.12 -4.55
N TYR A 9 -6.49 0.96 -4.00
CA TYR A 9 -6.89 -0.20 -4.80
C TYR A 9 -8.35 -0.12 -5.27
N GLU A 10 -9.14 0.81 -4.75
CA GLU A 10 -10.49 1.09 -5.27
C GLU A 10 -10.43 1.90 -6.57
N THR A 11 -9.54 2.90 -6.62
CA THR A 11 -9.43 3.83 -7.76
C THR A 11 -8.31 3.44 -8.73
N GLY A 12 -7.39 2.57 -8.31
CA GLY A 12 -6.24 2.14 -9.10
C GLY A 12 -5.15 3.20 -9.27
N ILE A 13 -5.15 4.27 -8.48
CA ILE A 13 -4.09 5.30 -8.48
C ILE A 13 -2.94 4.89 -7.57
N TRP A 14 -1.72 5.35 -7.89
CA TRP A 14 -0.56 5.22 -7.00
C TRP A 14 0.43 6.37 -7.15
N PHE A 15 1.23 6.56 -6.11
CA PHE A 15 2.27 7.58 -6.02
C PHE A 15 3.56 6.94 -5.52
N GLN A 16 4.67 7.25 -6.18
CA GLN A 16 6.00 7.00 -5.65
C GLN A 16 6.30 8.05 -4.57
N ILE A 17 6.88 7.63 -3.45
CA ILE A 17 7.03 8.46 -2.26
C ILE A 17 8.42 8.34 -1.64
N ASP A 18 8.74 9.34 -0.83
CA ASP A 18 9.98 9.46 -0.05
C ASP A 18 9.92 8.70 1.28
N GLU A 19 8.85 8.89 2.05
CA GLU A 19 8.65 8.22 3.34
C GLU A 19 7.14 8.11 3.62
N HIS A 20 6.68 6.95 4.09
CA HIS A 20 5.25 6.60 4.08
C HIS A 20 4.39 7.46 5.00
N GLU A 21 4.83 7.68 6.23
CA GLU A 21 4.07 8.45 7.21
C GLU A 21 4.11 9.94 6.88
N ARG A 22 5.32 10.47 6.66
CA ARG A 22 5.54 11.88 6.35
C ARG A 22 4.85 12.27 5.05
N TRP A 23 4.84 11.40 4.05
CA TRP A 23 4.15 11.69 2.79
C TRP A 23 2.65 11.83 3.01
N LEU A 24 2.00 10.91 3.75
CA LEU A 24 0.56 10.98 4.05
C LEU A 24 0.17 12.28 4.76
N ARG A 25 0.97 12.70 5.74
CA ARG A 25 0.70 13.90 6.55
C ARG A 25 1.02 15.21 5.83
N ARG A 26 1.72 15.17 4.69
CA ARG A 26 2.20 16.37 3.99
C ARG A 26 1.12 16.93 3.05
N GLY A 27 0.66 18.15 3.33
CA GLY A 27 -0.31 18.84 2.48
C GLY A 27 -1.55 17.99 2.23
N ASN A 28 -1.99 17.94 0.97
CA ASN A 28 -3.21 17.22 0.57
C ASN A 28 -2.93 15.81 0.03
N ASN A 29 -1.80 15.19 0.41
CA ASN A 29 -1.42 13.90 -0.16
C ASN A 29 -2.39 12.76 0.20
N ALA A 30 -2.86 12.70 1.44
CA ALA A 30 -3.87 11.72 1.85
C ALA A 30 -5.18 11.87 1.07
N GLU A 31 -5.64 13.12 0.88
CA GLU A 31 -6.82 13.44 0.06
C GLU A 31 -6.60 13.00 -1.39
N ARG A 32 -5.44 13.31 -1.98
CA ARG A 32 -5.08 12.89 -3.35
C ARG A 32 -4.95 11.38 -3.51
N LEU A 33 -4.60 10.67 -2.44
CA LEU A 33 -4.61 9.21 -2.39
C LEU A 33 -6.05 8.66 -2.27
N GLY A 34 -7.04 9.50 -1.98
CA GLY A 34 -8.43 9.08 -1.76
C GLY A 34 -8.68 8.55 -0.34
N VAL A 35 -7.89 8.98 0.64
CA VAL A 35 -8.21 8.76 2.05
C VAL A 35 -9.39 9.69 2.42
N PRO A 36 -10.48 9.18 3.01
CA PRO A 36 -11.64 10.00 3.37
C PRO A 36 -11.28 11.13 4.36
N GLU A 37 -11.92 12.30 4.22
CA GLU A 37 -11.66 13.46 5.07
C GLU A 37 -11.83 13.17 6.57
N ASN A 38 -12.84 12.36 6.93
CA ASN A 38 -13.07 11.97 8.32
C ASN A 38 -11.96 11.07 8.89
N VAL A 39 -11.23 10.34 8.03
CA VAL A 39 -10.06 9.54 8.43
C VAL A 39 -8.84 10.46 8.58
N ILE A 40 -8.68 11.43 7.68
CA ILE A 40 -7.60 12.43 7.75
C ILE A 40 -7.72 13.28 9.02
N ALA A 41 -8.94 13.66 9.40
CA ALA A 41 -9.20 14.45 10.60
C ALA A 41 -8.69 13.80 11.90
N GLU A 42 -8.55 12.47 11.92
CA GLU A 42 -8.05 11.71 13.07
C GLU A 42 -6.51 11.63 13.12
N PHE A 43 -5.79 12.03 12.07
CA PHE A 43 -4.33 11.95 12.02
C PHE A 43 -3.61 12.61 13.21
N PRO A 44 -4.05 13.76 13.75
CA PRO A 44 -3.43 14.37 14.94
C PRO A 44 -3.51 13.51 16.21
N ASN A 45 -4.41 12.53 16.26
CA ASN A 45 -4.57 11.63 17.42
C ASN A 45 -3.53 10.51 17.45
N PHE A 46 -2.72 10.36 16.38
CA PHE A 46 -1.69 9.33 16.26
C PHE A 46 -0.31 9.94 16.36
N ALA A 47 0.49 9.48 17.33
CA ALA A 47 1.83 10.00 17.60
C ALA A 47 2.91 9.41 16.68
N ASP A 48 2.65 8.24 16.10
CA ASP A 48 3.63 7.49 15.31
C ASP A 48 2.98 6.71 14.16
N ARG A 49 3.82 6.25 13.23
CA ARG A 49 3.41 5.37 12.12
C ARG A 49 2.79 4.04 12.57
N GLU A 50 3.17 3.51 13.73
CA GLU A 50 2.75 2.16 14.15
C GLU A 50 1.28 2.16 14.53
N THR A 51 0.77 3.30 14.97
CA THR A 51 -0.63 3.52 15.28
C THR A 51 -1.39 4.16 14.12
N LEU A 52 -0.79 5.11 13.38
CA LEU A 52 -1.45 5.76 12.25
C LEU A 52 -1.73 4.78 11.09
N LEU A 53 -0.75 3.99 10.68
CA LEU A 53 -0.89 3.20 9.45
C LEU A 53 -1.96 2.11 9.54
N PRO A 54 -2.03 1.30 10.63
CA PRO A 54 -3.13 0.36 10.80
C PRO A 54 -4.50 1.01 10.81
N PHE A 55 -4.62 2.21 11.40
CA PHE A 55 -5.84 2.99 11.35
C PHE A 55 -6.21 3.36 9.91
N VAL A 56 -5.27 3.92 9.15
CA VAL A 56 -5.52 4.31 7.75
C VAL A 56 -5.92 3.10 6.90
N TRP A 57 -5.21 1.97 6.98
CA TRP A 57 -5.56 0.77 6.21
C TRP A 57 -6.97 0.28 6.53
N ARG A 58 -7.35 0.28 7.81
CA ARG A 58 -8.68 -0.18 8.24
C ARG A 58 -9.81 0.71 7.73
N HIS A 59 -9.55 1.99 7.50
CA HIS A 59 -10.58 2.99 7.23
C HIS A 59 -10.52 3.60 5.83
N ALA A 60 -9.54 3.22 5.00
CA ALA A 60 -9.42 3.69 3.63
C ALA A 60 -8.91 2.56 2.72
N PRO A 61 -9.35 2.51 1.45
CA PRO A 61 -8.98 1.44 0.53
C PRO A 61 -7.58 1.64 -0.06
N VAL A 62 -6.59 1.73 0.81
CA VAL A 62 -5.22 2.09 0.47
C VAL A 62 -4.23 0.98 0.82
N MET A 63 -3.15 0.96 0.05
CA MET A 63 -2.07 0.00 0.17
C MET A 63 -0.75 0.75 0.17
N ARG A 64 0.14 0.33 1.06
CA ARG A 64 1.54 0.71 1.02
C ARG A 64 2.33 -0.37 0.31
N TRP A 65 3.34 -0.01 -0.47
CA TRP A 65 4.38 -0.97 -0.78
C TRP A 65 5.81 -0.46 -0.69
N ARG A 66 6.71 -1.36 -0.26
CA ARG A 66 8.12 -1.11 0.06
C ARG A 66 9.00 -1.94 -0.85
N CYS A 67 9.83 -1.29 -1.66
CA CYS A 67 10.76 -1.98 -2.56
C CYS A 67 12.10 -2.26 -1.84
N HIS A 68 12.54 -3.50 -1.92
CA HIS A 68 13.69 -4.08 -1.24
C HIS A 68 14.61 -4.80 -2.24
N GLY A 69 15.12 -4.08 -3.23
CA GLY A 69 16.01 -4.65 -4.24
C GLY A 69 15.30 -5.69 -5.11
N GLU A 70 15.38 -6.95 -4.71
CA GLU A 70 14.79 -8.11 -5.41
C GLU A 70 13.41 -8.52 -4.87
N SER A 71 12.90 -7.81 -3.86
CA SER A 71 11.54 -8.04 -3.35
C SER A 71 10.75 -6.76 -3.18
N VAL A 72 9.43 -6.90 -3.14
CA VAL A 72 8.50 -5.83 -2.77
C VAL A 72 7.51 -6.35 -1.75
N THR A 73 7.26 -5.55 -0.72
CA THR A 73 6.26 -5.84 0.29
C THR A 73 5.05 -4.95 0.08
N PHE A 74 3.87 -5.55 -0.15
CA PHE A 74 2.58 -4.88 -0.20
C PHE A 74 1.83 -5.07 1.11
N GLU A 75 1.33 -3.99 1.69
CA GLU A 75 0.68 -3.96 3.01
C GLU A 75 -0.63 -3.19 2.89
N PHE A 76 -1.74 -3.88 3.18
CA PHE A 76 -3.10 -3.33 3.08
C PHE A 76 -4.06 -4.04 4.04
N TYR A 77 -5.29 -3.54 4.10
CA TYR A 77 -6.40 -4.17 4.81
C TYR A 77 -7.57 -4.27 3.83
N ALA A 78 -7.97 -5.48 3.45
CA ALA A 78 -9.15 -5.67 2.61
C ALA A 78 -9.86 -6.96 2.98
N GLU A 79 -11.19 -6.96 2.97
CA GLU A 79 -11.98 -8.19 3.17
C GLU A 79 -11.81 -9.14 1.98
N GLU A 80 -11.69 -8.59 0.78
CA GLU A 80 -11.49 -9.33 -0.46
C GLU A 80 -10.15 -8.98 -1.11
N TRP A 81 -9.52 -9.98 -1.71
CA TRP A 81 -8.21 -9.82 -2.34
C TRP A 81 -8.27 -9.26 -3.76
N GLU A 82 -9.43 -9.27 -4.42
CA GLU A 82 -9.55 -8.98 -5.86
C GLU A 82 -8.95 -7.61 -6.25
N LYS A 83 -9.42 -6.52 -5.65
CA LYS A 83 -8.96 -5.16 -5.94
C LYS A 83 -7.49 -4.92 -5.54
N PRO A 84 -7.03 -5.32 -4.34
CA PRO A 84 -5.61 -5.30 -4.00
C PRO A 84 -4.74 -6.03 -5.02
N LEU A 85 -5.12 -7.23 -5.44
CA LEU A 85 -4.36 -8.01 -6.43
C LEU A 85 -4.36 -7.34 -7.81
N GLU A 86 -5.44 -6.67 -8.20
CA GLU A 86 -5.50 -5.94 -9.47
C GLU A 86 -4.47 -4.80 -9.52
N ILE A 87 -4.41 -3.95 -8.50
CA ILE A 87 -3.44 -2.85 -8.47
C ILE A 87 -2.00 -3.37 -8.36
N ILE A 88 -1.77 -4.44 -7.60
CA ILE A 88 -0.46 -5.10 -7.51
C ILE A 88 -0.03 -5.61 -8.89
N ARG A 89 -0.93 -6.30 -9.59
CA ARG A 89 -0.69 -6.79 -10.96
C ARG A 89 -0.34 -5.64 -11.89
N ARG A 90 -1.12 -4.56 -11.89
CA ARG A 90 -0.87 -3.37 -12.71
C ARG A 90 0.49 -2.73 -12.41
N TRP A 91 0.86 -2.59 -11.15
CA TRP A 91 2.17 -2.07 -10.78
C TRP A 91 3.30 -3.00 -11.24
N CYS A 92 3.16 -4.31 -11.02
CA CYS A 92 4.17 -5.29 -11.43
C CYS A 92 4.40 -5.31 -12.94
N THR A 93 3.36 -5.11 -13.77
CA THR A 93 3.55 -5.01 -15.24
C THR A 93 4.44 -3.84 -15.68
N VAL A 94 4.60 -2.81 -14.84
CA VAL A 94 5.42 -1.62 -15.14
C VAL A 94 6.80 -1.71 -14.51
N PHE A 95 6.90 -2.27 -13.30
CA PHE A 95 8.11 -2.19 -12.47
C PHE A 95 8.79 -3.53 -12.16
N ALA A 96 8.11 -4.66 -12.32
CA ALA A 96 8.66 -5.95 -11.93
C ALA A 96 9.57 -6.55 -13.02
N GLY A 97 10.73 -7.06 -12.60
CA GLY A 97 11.46 -8.06 -13.37
C GLY A 97 10.94 -9.46 -13.08
N ASP A 98 11.27 -10.44 -13.94
CA ASP A 98 10.78 -11.83 -13.86
C ASP A 98 10.96 -12.48 -12.47
N PHE A 99 12.04 -12.12 -11.78
CA PHE A 99 12.41 -12.70 -10.49
C PHE A 99 12.06 -11.81 -9.29
N LEU A 100 11.24 -10.78 -9.48
CA LEU A 100 10.79 -9.97 -8.35
C LEU A 100 9.95 -10.83 -7.39
N PHE A 101 10.37 -10.90 -6.14
CA PHE A 101 9.63 -11.59 -5.09
C PHE A 101 8.56 -10.67 -4.50
N LEU A 102 7.32 -11.14 -4.49
CA LEU A 102 6.17 -10.39 -3.99
C LEU A 102 5.79 -10.94 -2.62
N HIS A 103 5.81 -10.07 -1.61
CA HIS A 103 5.33 -10.38 -0.26
C HIS A 103 4.11 -9.52 0.03
N MET A 104 2.94 -10.12 0.15
CA MET A 104 1.66 -9.42 0.32
C MET A 104 1.08 -9.73 1.70
N VAL A 105 0.82 -8.69 2.48
CA VAL A 105 0.27 -8.77 3.84
C VAL A 105 -1.10 -8.10 3.86
N ASN A 106 -2.13 -8.88 4.14
CA ASN A 106 -3.49 -8.41 4.34
C ASN A 106 -3.84 -8.44 5.83
N PHE A 107 -3.94 -7.26 6.44
CA PHE A 107 -4.22 -7.11 7.87
C PHE A 107 -5.68 -7.41 8.27
N SER A 108 -6.61 -7.61 7.34
CA SER A 108 -8.01 -7.95 7.69
C SER A 108 -8.13 -9.30 8.39
N GLY A 109 -7.38 -10.29 7.90
CA GLY A 109 -7.31 -11.65 8.48
C GLY A 109 -5.91 -12.04 8.96
N MET A 110 -4.94 -11.11 8.93
CA MET A 110 -3.50 -11.40 9.12
C MET A 110 -2.98 -12.45 8.11
N GLU A 111 -3.51 -12.42 6.90
CA GLU A 111 -3.13 -13.34 5.83
C GLU A 111 -1.88 -12.83 5.11
N VAL A 112 -0.99 -13.76 4.78
CA VAL A 112 0.22 -13.48 4.00
C VAL A 112 0.21 -14.34 2.75
N ARG A 113 0.50 -13.72 1.61
CA ARG A 113 0.70 -14.41 0.33
C ARG A 113 2.05 -14.03 -0.23
N GLU A 114 2.77 -15.02 -0.73
CA GLU A 114 4.10 -14.86 -1.29
C GLU A 114 4.17 -15.58 -2.63
N THR A 115 4.78 -14.94 -3.63
CA THR A 115 5.00 -15.55 -4.94
C THR A 115 6.11 -14.82 -5.69
N LEU A 116 6.74 -15.48 -6.65
CA LEU A 116 7.53 -14.80 -7.66
C LEU A 116 6.61 -14.20 -8.70
N TRP A 117 6.93 -13.01 -9.21
CA TRP A 117 6.10 -12.38 -10.23
C TRP A 117 5.90 -13.25 -11.48
N LYS A 118 6.94 -13.97 -11.95
CA LYS A 118 6.79 -14.92 -13.07
C LYS A 118 5.80 -16.06 -12.82
N GLU A 119 5.41 -16.29 -11.56
CA GLU A 119 4.51 -17.38 -11.11
C GLU A 119 3.13 -16.84 -10.72
N TRP A 120 2.80 -15.60 -11.09
CA TRP A 120 1.55 -14.90 -10.75
C TRP A 120 0.27 -15.45 -11.45
N GLU A 121 0.35 -16.60 -12.11
CA GLU A 121 -0.81 -17.22 -12.80
C GLU A 121 -1.77 -17.95 -11.85
#